data_AF-A0A439TWI9-F1
#
_entry.id   AF-A0A439TWI9-F1
#
_cell.length_a   1.000
_cell.length_b   1.000
_cell.length_c   1.000
_cell.angle_alpha   90.00
_cell.angle_beta   90.00
_cell.angle_gamma   90.00
#
_symmetry.space_group_name_H-M   'P 1'
#
loop_
_entity.id
_entity.type
_entity.pdbx_description
1 polymer ?
#
loop_
_entity_poly.entity_id
_entity_poly.type
_entity_poly.pdbx_seq_one_letter_code
_entity_poly.pdbx_strand_id
1 'polypeptide(L)'
;MPKVELPIPTFQQVARMAPELNSWTSMAARAYGMYSGINEAIKMTRGKNALAKERANEIRQEMIMMTLIRLFAVMDRQSEVSLQSAYRFLNQPTALAEVVQWYSSGQDPTVDAPATCSAALDKFLSVYRQVDFKGFGRIQSFRNGQIAHIAWPDAEKAKVTYSEVETMVRACCRWRAN
;
A
#
# COMPACT_ATOMS: atom_id res chain seq x y z
N MET A 1 -1.65 -7.57 24.86
CA MET A 1 -1.02 -6.24 24.89
C MET A 1 -2.10 -5.19 24.67
N PRO A 2 -2.15 -4.10 25.47
CA PRO A 2 -3.09 -3.01 25.23
C PRO A 2 -2.85 -2.42 23.83
N LYS A 3 -3.92 -2.07 23.11
CA LYS A 3 -3.82 -1.35 21.84
C LYS A 3 -3.23 0.03 22.14
N VAL A 4 -1.94 0.23 21.90
CA VAL A 4 -1.35 1.57 21.88
C VAL A 4 -1.96 2.29 20.69
N GLU A 5 -2.85 3.24 20.98
CA GLU A 5 -3.47 4.08 19.97
C GLU A 5 -2.48 5.19 19.63
N LEU A 6 -1.94 5.16 18.42
CA LEU A 6 -1.02 6.19 17.96
C LEU A 6 -1.72 7.55 17.89
N PRO A 7 -1.03 8.65 18.23
CA PRO A 7 -1.61 9.98 18.11
C PRO A 7 -2.04 10.28 16.67
N ILE A 8 -3.00 11.19 16.54
CA ILE A 8 -3.37 11.77 15.23
C ILE A 8 -2.20 12.66 14.80
N PRO A 9 -1.60 12.42 13.62
CA PRO A 9 -0.50 13.27 13.16
C PRO A 9 -1.02 14.66 12.76
N THR A 10 -0.14 15.65 12.86
CA THR A 10 -0.37 16.99 12.32
C THR A 10 -0.34 16.99 10.79
N PHE A 11 -0.93 18.02 10.17
CA PHE A 11 -0.80 18.24 8.73
C PHE A 11 0.66 18.18 8.23
N GLN A 12 1.58 18.85 8.93
CA GLN A 12 3.00 18.90 8.53
C GLN A 12 3.64 17.50 8.54
N GLN A 13 3.27 16.66 9.51
CA GLN A 13 3.73 15.27 9.55
C GLN A 13 3.15 14.49 8.35
N VAL A 14 1.86 14.63 8.04
CA VAL A 14 1.23 13.97 6.88
C VAL A 14 1.87 14.43 5.56
N ALA A 15 2.11 15.73 5.39
CA ALA A 15 2.76 16.28 4.21
C ALA A 15 4.18 15.72 4.02
N ARG A 16 4.94 15.54 5.11
CA ARG A 16 6.28 14.92 5.07
C ARG A 16 6.25 13.43 4.75
N MET A 17 5.18 12.72 5.11
CA MET A 17 5.02 11.29 4.79
C MET A 17 4.74 11.05 3.30
N ALA A 18 4.12 12.01 2.60
CA ALA A 18 3.59 11.80 1.25
C ALA A 18 4.63 11.29 0.23
N PRO A 19 5.87 11.83 0.15
CA PRO A 19 6.88 11.32 -0.79
C PRO A 19 7.28 9.87 -0.51
N GLU A 20 7.42 9.53 0.78
CA GLU A 20 7.81 8.19 1.21
C GLU A 20 6.71 7.16 0.95
N LEU A 21 5.46 7.51 1.28
CA LEU A 21 4.28 6.67 0.98
C LEU A 21 4.10 6.46 -0.53
N ASN A 22 4.34 7.49 -1.34
CA ASN A 22 4.32 7.40 -2.81
C ASN A 22 5.43 6.48 -3.34
N SER A 23 6.64 6.59 -2.77
CA SER A 23 7.78 5.73 -3.13
C SER A 23 7.49 4.27 -2.80
N TRP A 24 7.07 3.98 -1.57
CA TRP A 24 6.77 2.62 -1.13
C TRP A 24 5.61 1.99 -1.91
N THR A 25 4.55 2.77 -2.17
CA THR A 25 3.44 2.36 -3.04
C THR A 25 3.94 2.01 -4.44
N SER A 26 4.82 2.83 -5.01
CA SER A 26 5.39 2.58 -6.34
C SER A 26 6.23 1.31 -6.37
N MET A 27 7.02 1.07 -5.33
CA MET A 27 7.82 -0.16 -5.23
C MET A 27 6.95 -1.41 -5.05
N ALA A 28 5.86 -1.31 -4.28
CA ALA A 28 4.89 -2.40 -4.14
C ALA A 28 4.23 -2.72 -5.49
N ALA A 29 3.82 -1.70 -6.23
CA ALA A 29 3.21 -1.85 -7.55
C ALA A 29 4.16 -2.49 -8.57
N ARG A 30 5.43 -2.09 -8.60
CA ARG A 30 6.44 -2.67 -9.50
C ARG A 30 6.70 -4.14 -9.20
N ALA A 31 6.88 -4.48 -7.93
CA ALA A 31 7.09 -5.88 -7.51
C ALA A 31 5.89 -6.76 -7.88
N TYR A 32 4.68 -6.25 -7.64
CA TYR A 32 3.46 -6.96 -8.01
C TYR A 32 3.35 -7.13 -9.53
N GLY A 33 3.68 -6.09 -10.31
CA GLY A 33 3.71 -6.16 -11.77
C GLY A 33 4.68 -7.23 -12.29
N MET A 34 5.88 -7.33 -11.71
CA MET A 34 6.84 -8.39 -12.04
C MET A 34 6.30 -9.77 -11.67
N TYR A 35 5.76 -9.93 -10.46
CA TYR A 35 5.11 -11.17 -10.04
C TYR A 35 3.99 -11.60 -11.00
N SER A 36 3.06 -10.69 -11.32
CA SER A 36 1.92 -10.95 -12.19
C SER A 36 2.37 -11.34 -13.60
N GLY A 37 3.33 -10.59 -14.17
CA GLY A 37 3.89 -10.90 -15.49
C GLY A 37 4.59 -12.26 -15.55
N ILE A 38 5.39 -12.61 -14.54
CA ILE A 38 6.04 -13.93 -14.47
C ILE A 38 5.00 -15.04 -14.31
N ASN A 39 3.98 -14.83 -13.48
CA ASN A 39 2.90 -15.79 -13.28
C ASN A 39 2.15 -16.09 -14.59
N GLU A 40 1.85 -15.07 -15.39
CA GLU A 40 1.24 -15.25 -16.71
C GLU A 40 2.20 -15.94 -17.70
N ALA A 41 3.47 -15.55 -17.73
CA ALA A 41 4.47 -16.20 -18.59
C ALA A 41 4.62 -17.70 -18.29
N ILE A 42 4.62 -18.10 -17.01
CA ILE A 42 4.66 -19.51 -16.60
C ILE A 42 3.43 -20.26 -17.12
N LYS A 43 2.22 -19.69 -17.00
CA LYS A 43 0.97 -20.29 -17.52
C LYS A 43 0.99 -20.47 -19.04
N MET A 44 1.52 -19.50 -19.76
CA MET A 44 1.59 -19.51 -21.23
C MET A 44 2.66 -20.47 -21.78
N THR A 45 3.63 -20.89 -20.95
CA THR A 45 4.73 -21.74 -21.40
C THR A 45 4.30 -23.20 -21.59
N ARG A 46 4.01 -23.58 -22.83
CA ARG A 46 3.59 -24.95 -23.25
C ARG A 46 4.71 -26.00 -23.35
N GLY A 47 5.93 -25.75 -22.81
CA GLY A 47 7.12 -26.58 -23.03
C GLY A 47 7.80 -27.20 -21.79
N LYS A 48 8.71 -28.15 -22.05
CA LYS A 48 9.44 -29.03 -21.09
C LYS A 48 10.71 -28.42 -20.46
N ASN A 49 10.98 -27.12 -20.59
CA ASN A 49 12.16 -26.52 -19.95
C ASN A 49 11.88 -26.33 -18.44
N ALA A 50 12.01 -27.42 -17.69
CA ALA A 50 11.76 -27.49 -16.26
C ALA A 50 12.63 -26.50 -15.48
N LEU A 51 13.91 -26.38 -15.85
CA LEU A 51 14.86 -25.46 -15.22
C LEU A 51 14.42 -24.00 -15.36
N ALA A 52 14.03 -23.57 -16.57
CA ALA A 52 13.55 -22.20 -16.79
C ALA A 52 12.25 -21.92 -16.02
N LYS A 53 11.35 -22.91 -15.93
CA LYS A 53 10.12 -22.81 -15.13
C LYS A 53 10.40 -22.72 -13.63
N GLU A 54 11.35 -23.50 -13.13
CA GLU A 54 11.77 -23.50 -11.72
C GLU A 54 12.39 -22.14 -11.34
N ARG A 55 13.33 -21.63 -12.14
CA ARG A 55 13.91 -20.29 -11.93
C ARG A 55 12.89 -19.16 -12.01
N ALA A 56 11.98 -19.22 -12.99
CA ALA A 56 10.88 -18.26 -13.06
C ALA A 56 9.99 -18.34 -11.81
N ASN A 57 9.77 -19.54 -11.27
CA ASN A 57 8.97 -19.71 -10.07
C ASN A 57 9.66 -19.16 -8.80
N GLU A 58 10.97 -19.33 -8.65
CA GLU A 58 11.76 -18.72 -7.56
C GLU A 58 11.61 -17.18 -7.58
N ILE A 59 11.87 -16.56 -8.73
CA ILE A 59 11.77 -15.10 -8.88
C ILE A 59 10.32 -14.64 -8.66
N ARG A 60 9.32 -15.40 -9.15
CA ARG A 60 7.90 -15.11 -8.89
C ARG A 60 7.61 -15.06 -7.40
N GLN A 61 8.11 -16.03 -6.62
CA GLN A 61 7.94 -16.08 -5.16
C GLN A 61 8.62 -14.91 -4.47
N GLU A 62 9.84 -14.55 -4.87
CA GLU A 62 10.53 -13.36 -4.33
C GLU A 62 9.75 -12.07 -4.58
N MET A 63 9.19 -11.90 -5.79
CA MET A 63 8.47 -10.67 -6.15
C MET A 63 7.16 -10.50 -5.39
N ILE A 64 6.41 -11.58 -5.15
CA ILE A 64 5.21 -11.50 -4.31
C ILE A 64 5.54 -11.24 -2.85
N MET A 65 6.63 -11.81 -2.33
CA MET A 65 7.12 -11.53 -0.99
C MET A 65 7.54 -10.07 -0.82
N MET A 66 8.29 -9.53 -1.78
CA MET A 66 8.66 -8.12 -1.82
C MET A 66 7.43 -7.21 -1.91
N THR A 67 6.38 -7.64 -2.61
CA THR A 67 5.10 -6.92 -2.65
C THR A 67 4.47 -6.86 -1.27
N LEU A 68 4.38 -8.00 -0.58
CA LEU A 68 3.78 -8.09 0.76
C LEU A 68 4.53 -7.23 1.78
N ILE A 69 5.86 -7.30 1.82
CA ILE A 69 6.71 -6.50 2.71
C ILE A 69 6.48 -5.01 2.48
N ARG A 70 6.38 -4.57 1.22
CA ARG A 70 6.15 -3.16 0.88
C ARG A 70 4.73 -2.71 1.19
N LEU A 71 3.73 -3.58 1.00
CA LEU A 71 2.35 -3.30 1.46
C LEU A 71 2.29 -3.14 2.99
N PHE A 72 3.10 -3.88 3.75
CA PHE A 72 3.23 -3.64 5.19
C PHE A 72 3.76 -2.24 5.48
N ALA A 73 4.89 -1.87 4.88
CA ALA A 73 5.47 -0.54 5.10
C ALA A 73 4.45 0.58 4.79
N VAL A 74 3.66 0.43 3.73
CA VAL A 74 2.63 1.41 3.34
C VAL A 74 1.43 1.43 4.29
N MET A 75 0.92 0.27 4.70
CA MET A 75 -0.37 0.16 5.40
C MET A 75 -0.27 -0.09 6.91
N ASP A 76 0.93 -0.06 7.48
CA ASP A 76 1.10 -0.47 8.87
C ASP A 76 0.31 0.38 9.87
N ARG A 77 -0.47 -0.29 10.71
CA ARG A 77 -1.34 0.33 11.72
C ARG A 77 -0.57 1.01 12.85
N GLN A 78 0.62 0.52 13.19
CA GLN A 78 1.40 1.07 14.31
C GLN A 78 2.70 1.76 13.86
N SER A 79 2.83 2.09 12.57
CA SER A 79 3.89 2.97 12.10
C SER A 79 3.45 4.43 12.16
N GLU A 80 4.36 5.33 12.50
CA GLU A 80 4.13 6.78 12.39
C GLU A 80 3.94 7.18 10.92
N VAL A 81 4.73 6.60 10.01
CA VAL A 81 4.61 6.79 8.56
C VAL A 81 3.81 5.62 7.97
N SER A 82 2.51 5.86 7.72
CA SER A 82 1.64 4.91 7.02
C SER A 82 0.39 5.58 6.49
N LEU A 83 -0.33 4.89 5.60
CA LEU A 83 -1.62 5.35 5.13
C LEU A 83 -2.70 5.33 6.20
N GLN A 84 -2.57 4.49 7.24
CA GLN A 84 -3.47 4.56 8.39
C GLN A 84 -3.21 5.84 9.19
N SER A 85 -1.95 6.27 9.31
CA SER A 85 -1.61 7.56 9.93
C SER A 85 -2.16 8.74 9.13
N ALA A 86 -2.00 8.73 7.80
CA ALA A 86 -2.63 9.72 6.93
C ALA A 86 -4.16 9.72 7.08
N TYR A 87 -4.80 8.55 7.10
CA TYR A 87 -6.25 8.42 7.30
C TYR A 87 -6.74 8.99 8.63
N ARG A 88 -6.01 8.77 9.74
CA ARG A 88 -6.40 9.33 11.06
C ARG A 88 -6.51 10.85 11.03
N PHE A 89 -5.60 11.53 10.31
CA PHE A 89 -5.66 12.98 10.10
C PHE A 89 -6.75 13.35 9.08
N LEU A 90 -6.75 12.74 7.90
CA LEU A 90 -7.67 13.08 6.80
C LEU A 90 -9.14 12.83 7.12
N ASN A 91 -9.44 11.98 8.11
CA ASN A 91 -10.80 11.74 8.60
C ASN A 91 -11.26 12.76 9.67
N GLN A 92 -10.44 13.74 10.05
CA GLN A 92 -10.83 14.80 10.97
C GLN A 92 -11.70 15.86 10.27
N PRO A 93 -12.66 16.49 10.96
CA PRO A 93 -13.49 17.56 10.39
C PRO A 93 -12.68 18.77 9.88
N THR A 94 -11.52 19.05 10.49
CA THR A 94 -10.66 20.20 10.13
C THR A 94 -9.71 19.91 8.96
N ALA A 95 -9.55 18.64 8.59
CA ALA A 95 -8.49 18.22 7.67
C ALA A 95 -8.62 18.89 6.29
N LEU A 96 -9.84 19.03 5.77
CA LEU A 96 -10.06 19.68 4.47
C LEU A 96 -9.61 21.14 4.49
N ALA A 97 -9.95 21.89 5.55
CA ALA A 97 -9.56 23.29 5.68
C ALA A 97 -8.02 23.45 5.74
N GLU A 98 -7.36 22.59 6.51
CA GLU A 98 -5.89 22.58 6.64
C GLU A 98 -5.21 22.23 5.31
N VAL A 99 -5.71 21.22 4.59
CA VAL A 99 -5.19 20.81 3.29
C VAL A 99 -5.39 21.91 2.24
N VAL A 100 -6.57 22.54 2.21
CA VAL A 100 -6.85 23.66 1.28
C VAL A 100 -5.94 24.84 1.57
N GLN A 101 -5.77 25.23 2.84
CA GLN A 101 -4.89 26.32 3.22
C GLN A 101 -3.46 26.08 2.73
N TRP A 102 -2.94 24.87 2.92
CA TRP A 102 -1.59 24.53 2.45
C TRP A 102 -1.51 24.45 0.94
N TYR A 103 -2.46 23.78 0.28
CA TYR A 103 -2.47 23.62 -1.17
C TYR A 103 -2.51 24.99 -1.87
N SER A 104 -3.38 25.90 -1.42
CA SER A 104 -3.46 27.27 -1.94
C SER A 104 -2.17 28.08 -1.76
N SER A 105 -1.31 27.75 -0.80
CA SER A 105 -0.06 28.48 -0.57
C SER A 105 1.00 28.28 -1.67
N GLY A 106 0.84 27.24 -2.51
CA GLY A 106 1.80 26.89 -3.57
C GLY A 106 1.18 26.78 -4.96
N GLN A 107 -0.06 27.21 -5.16
CA GLN A 107 -0.79 27.05 -6.41
C GLN A 107 -1.13 28.39 -7.07
N ASP A 108 -1.36 28.33 -8.38
CA ASP A 108 -1.86 29.47 -9.14
C ASP A 108 -3.28 29.84 -8.65
N PRO A 109 -3.60 31.14 -8.47
CA PRO A 109 -4.92 31.62 -8.05
C PRO A 109 -6.09 31.17 -8.94
N THR A 110 -5.82 30.65 -10.15
CA THR A 110 -6.84 30.09 -11.05
C THR A 110 -7.37 28.71 -10.65
N VAL A 111 -6.71 28.01 -9.71
CA VAL A 111 -7.13 26.68 -9.26
C VAL A 111 -8.21 26.80 -8.18
N ASP A 112 -9.35 26.14 -8.38
CA ASP A 112 -10.34 25.91 -7.32
C ASP A 112 -9.77 24.89 -6.32
N ALA A 113 -8.95 25.39 -5.40
CA ALA A 113 -8.30 24.61 -4.35
C ALA A 113 -9.32 23.89 -3.46
N PRO A 114 -10.40 24.52 -2.96
CA PRO A 114 -11.46 23.83 -2.22
C PRO A 114 -12.03 22.62 -2.97
N ALA A 115 -12.47 22.78 -4.22
CA ALA A 115 -13.06 21.68 -4.98
C ALA A 115 -12.04 20.57 -5.26
N THR A 116 -10.82 20.94 -5.63
CA THR A 116 -9.73 20.00 -5.93
C THR A 116 -9.36 19.16 -4.71
N CYS A 117 -9.14 19.82 -3.56
CA CYS A 117 -8.80 19.14 -2.31
C CYS A 117 -9.95 18.27 -1.81
N SER A 118 -11.20 18.72 -1.91
CA SER A 118 -12.37 17.92 -1.54
C SER A 118 -12.45 16.64 -2.37
N ALA A 119 -12.33 16.76 -3.70
CA ALA A 119 -12.38 15.60 -4.59
C ALA A 119 -11.23 14.60 -4.31
N ALA A 120 -10.02 15.11 -4.04
CA ALA A 120 -8.88 14.27 -3.69
C ALA A 120 -9.06 13.56 -2.34
N LEU A 121 -9.58 14.27 -1.33
CA LEU A 121 -9.88 13.73 -0.01
C LEU A 121 -10.96 12.64 -0.08
N ASP A 122 -12.06 12.91 -0.79
CA ASP A 122 -13.15 11.95 -0.98
C ASP A 122 -12.67 10.69 -1.70
N LYS A 123 -11.85 10.85 -2.75
CA LYS A 123 -11.20 9.72 -3.43
C LYS A 123 -10.34 8.92 -2.48
N PHE A 124 -9.51 9.58 -1.66
CA PHE A 124 -8.65 8.90 -0.69
C PHE A 124 -9.46 8.08 0.31
N LEU A 125 -10.45 8.71 0.97
CA LEU A 125 -11.29 8.07 1.99
C LEU A 125 -12.12 6.94 1.39
N SER A 126 -12.66 7.13 0.18
CA SER A 126 -13.42 6.09 -0.54
C SER A 126 -12.57 4.86 -0.84
N VAL A 127 -11.36 5.06 -1.40
CA VAL A 127 -10.44 3.94 -1.67
C VAL A 127 -9.99 3.27 -0.37
N TYR A 128 -9.78 4.04 0.70
CA TYR A 128 -9.38 3.48 2.00
C TYR A 128 -10.44 2.58 2.62
N ARG A 129 -11.72 2.94 2.52
CA ARG A 129 -12.82 2.10 3.01
C ARG A 129 -12.97 0.78 2.24
N GLN A 130 -12.43 0.70 1.02
CA GLN A 130 -12.46 -0.53 0.21
C GLN A 130 -11.34 -1.52 0.57
N VAL A 131 -10.36 -1.11 1.39
CA VAL A 131 -9.26 -1.99 1.78
C VAL A 131 -9.75 -3.03 2.78
N ASP A 132 -9.54 -4.31 2.45
CA ASP A 132 -9.77 -5.42 3.38
C ASP A 132 -8.65 -5.49 4.44
N PHE A 133 -8.77 -4.68 5.49
CA PHE A 133 -7.86 -4.69 6.62
C PHE A 133 -7.90 -6.01 7.42
N LYS A 134 -8.99 -6.80 7.31
CA LYS A 134 -9.07 -8.12 7.94
C LYS A 134 -8.22 -9.13 7.17
N GLY A 135 -8.24 -9.07 5.84
CA GLY A 135 -7.29 -9.74 4.96
C GLY A 135 -5.85 -9.37 5.30
N PHE A 136 -5.54 -8.07 5.35
CA PHE A 136 -4.22 -7.58 5.75
C PHE A 136 -3.79 -8.08 7.14
N GLY A 137 -4.72 -8.15 8.10
CA GLY A 137 -4.48 -8.67 9.45
C GLY A 137 -4.02 -10.13 9.48
N ARG A 138 -4.46 -10.98 8.53
CA ARG A 138 -3.97 -12.36 8.40
C ARG A 138 -2.50 -12.39 7.97
N ILE A 139 -2.14 -11.47 7.07
CA ILE A 139 -0.76 -11.24 6.68
C ILE A 139 0.02 -10.70 7.90
N GLN A 140 -0.60 -9.88 8.76
CA GLN A 140 0.06 -9.22 9.89
C GLN A 140 0.58 -10.17 11.00
N SER A 141 0.32 -11.47 10.90
CA SER A 141 0.94 -12.51 11.75
C SER A 141 2.48 -12.57 11.63
N PHE A 142 3.07 -11.96 10.60
CA PHE A 142 4.53 -11.83 10.44
C PHE A 142 5.20 -10.76 11.32
N ARG A 143 4.42 -9.98 12.09
CA ARG A 143 4.86 -8.72 12.69
C ARG A 143 5.51 -8.82 14.07
N ASN A 144 5.45 -9.96 14.74
CA ASN A 144 6.08 -10.15 16.07
C ASN A 144 7.60 -10.44 15.97
N GLY A 145 8.32 -9.74 15.08
CA GLY A 145 9.79 -9.76 14.98
C GLY A 145 10.38 -10.38 13.71
N GLN A 146 9.58 -10.66 12.66
CA GLN A 146 10.00 -11.57 11.59
C GLN A 146 9.74 -11.10 10.15
N ILE A 147 9.68 -9.79 9.87
CA ILE A 147 9.67 -9.33 8.45
C ILE A 147 10.92 -9.84 7.70
N ALA A 148 12.05 -10.03 8.40
CA ALA A 148 13.27 -10.63 7.87
C ALA A 148 13.24 -12.17 7.70
N HIS A 149 12.20 -12.86 8.21
CA HIS A 149 12.09 -14.32 8.19
C HIS A 149 10.87 -14.83 7.41
N ILE A 150 10.11 -13.96 6.74
CA ILE A 150 8.95 -14.40 5.96
C ILE A 150 9.48 -15.20 4.76
N ALA A 151 9.23 -16.50 4.76
CA ALA A 151 9.48 -17.36 3.60
C ALA A 151 8.16 -17.65 2.87
N TRP A 152 8.25 -18.00 1.59
CA TRP A 152 7.07 -18.34 0.78
C TRP A 152 6.14 -19.39 1.41
N PRO A 153 6.63 -20.47 2.07
CA PRO A 153 5.76 -21.43 2.76
C PRO A 153 4.87 -20.81 3.83
N ASP A 154 5.27 -19.71 4.45
CA ASP A 154 4.47 -19.07 5.50
C ASP A 154 3.38 -18.15 4.91
N ALA A 155 3.63 -17.53 3.76
CA ALA A 155 2.60 -16.84 2.98
C ALA A 155 1.53 -17.82 2.44
N GLU A 156 1.94 -19.03 2.01
CA GLU A 156 1.02 -20.09 1.62
C GLU A 156 0.16 -20.59 2.79
N LYS A 157 0.75 -20.83 3.97
CA LYS A 157 0.00 -21.21 5.18
C LYS A 157 -1.02 -20.16 5.63
N ALA A 158 -0.70 -18.88 5.45
CA ALA A 158 -1.60 -17.77 5.73
C ALA A 158 -2.75 -17.63 4.72
N LYS A 159 -2.77 -18.48 3.67
CA LYS A 159 -3.76 -18.49 2.58
C LYS A 159 -3.89 -17.12 1.90
N VAL A 160 -2.79 -16.40 1.76
CA VAL A 160 -2.78 -15.11 1.05
C VAL A 160 -2.98 -15.39 -0.44
N THR A 161 -4.11 -14.94 -0.98
CA THR A 161 -4.48 -15.21 -2.36
C THR A 161 -3.97 -14.12 -3.30
N TYR A 162 -3.79 -14.49 -4.57
CA TYR A 162 -3.45 -13.56 -5.66
C TYR A 162 -4.38 -12.34 -5.70
N SER A 163 -5.69 -12.57 -5.62
CA SER A 163 -6.72 -11.54 -5.70
C SER A 163 -6.70 -10.59 -4.51
N GLU A 164 -6.34 -11.07 -3.31
CA GLU A 164 -6.19 -10.21 -2.13
C GLU A 164 -5.01 -9.26 -2.32
N VAL A 165 -3.83 -9.78 -2.71
CA VAL A 165 -2.65 -8.94 -2.94
C VAL A 165 -2.87 -7.96 -4.09
N GLU A 166 -3.49 -8.41 -5.18
CA GLU A 166 -3.86 -7.55 -6.30
C GLU A 166 -4.76 -6.39 -5.85
N THR A 167 -5.81 -6.70 -5.10
CA THR A 167 -6.78 -5.70 -4.63
C THR A 167 -6.08 -4.66 -3.75
N MET A 168 -5.16 -5.09 -2.89
CA MET A 168 -4.41 -4.21 -1.99
C MET A 168 -3.42 -3.32 -2.75
N VAL A 169 -2.67 -3.88 -3.71
CA VAL A 169 -1.76 -3.10 -4.56
C VAL A 169 -2.54 -2.09 -5.41
N ARG A 170 -3.67 -2.50 -5.99
CA ARG A 170 -4.52 -1.60 -6.78
C ARG A 170 -5.12 -0.49 -5.92
N ALA A 171 -5.55 -0.79 -4.69
CA ALA A 171 -5.97 0.24 -3.74
C ALA A 171 -4.82 1.22 -3.46
N CYS A 172 -3.61 0.70 -3.23
CA CYS A 172 -2.42 1.52 -3.05
C CYS A 172 -2.16 2.46 -4.24
N CYS A 173 -2.21 1.92 -5.46
CA CYS A 173 -2.01 2.70 -6.68
C CYS A 173 -3.08 3.78 -6.88
N ARG A 174 -4.34 3.51 -6.52
CA ARG A 174 -5.45 4.47 -6.68
C ARG A 174 -5.34 5.69 -5.76
N TRP A 175 -4.64 5.56 -4.63
CA TRP A 175 -4.37 6.67 -3.72
C TRP A 175 -3.30 7.63 -4.21
N ARG A 176 -2.49 7.22 -5.19
CA ARG A 176 -1.45 8.07 -5.74
C ARG A 176 -2.10 9.27 -6.43
N ALA A 177 -1.74 10.48 -5.97
CA ALA A 177 -1.98 11.69 -6.72
C ALA A 177 -1.05 11.69 -7.94
N ASN A 178 -1.59 11.98 -9.12
CA ASN A 178 -0.79 12.30 -10.30
C ASN A 178 -0.17 13.69 -10.13
#